data_AF-A0A7L4RC67-F1
#
_entry.id   AF-A0A7L4RC67-F1
#
_cell.length_a   1.000
_cell.length_b   1.000
_cell.length_c   1.000
_cell.angle_alpha   90.00
_cell.angle_beta   90.00
_cell.angle_gamma   90.00
#
_symmetry.space_group_name_H-M   'P 1'
#
loop_
_entity.id
_entity.type
_entity.pdbx_description
1 polymer ?
#
loop_
_entity_poly.entity_id
_entity_poly.type
_entity_poly.pdbx_seq_one_letter_code
_entity_poly.pdbx_strand_id
1 'polypeptide(L)'
;MKKQSMPSFAVAVILLAAILVIVYFASVLTQTTERVNNFDECAAAGNPVMETYPVQCRAPDGRTFVQEIPPEDRWKLVHPAENCRNLCGDGVCQEIVCMAIGCPCAETVSSCPQDCPRN
;
A
#
# COMPACT_ATOMS: atom_id res chain seq x y z
N MET A 1 54.17 -22.89 47.46
CA MET A 1 53.29 -21.71 47.67
C MET A 1 52.71 -21.32 46.31
N LYS A 2 51.46 -21.67 46.02
CA LYS A 2 50.81 -21.35 44.73
C LYS A 2 50.26 -19.92 44.80
N LYS A 3 50.91 -19.00 44.11
CA LYS A 3 50.46 -17.61 43.93
C LYS A 3 49.26 -17.66 42.98
N GLN A 4 48.06 -17.91 43.49
CA GLN A 4 46.84 -17.83 42.67
C GLN A 4 46.69 -16.39 42.18
N SER A 5 46.65 -16.25 40.86
CA SER A 5 46.49 -15.02 40.11
C SER A 5 45.09 -14.45 40.32
N MET A 6 44.94 -13.65 41.37
CA MET A 6 43.69 -12.99 41.76
C MET A 6 43.16 -11.89 40.80
N PRO A 7 43.89 -11.32 39.81
CA PRO A 7 43.29 -10.34 38.88
C PRO A 7 42.55 -10.97 37.69
N SER A 8 42.80 -12.24 37.35
CA SER A 8 42.20 -12.86 36.15
C SER A 8 40.71 -13.15 36.31
N PHE A 9 40.25 -13.48 37.52
CA PHE A 9 38.85 -13.80 37.78
C PHE A 9 37.96 -12.55 37.78
N ALA A 10 38.45 -11.44 38.33
CA ALA A 10 37.72 -10.16 38.32
C ALA A 10 37.55 -9.61 36.89
N VAL A 11 38.59 -9.72 36.06
CA VAL A 11 38.51 -9.31 34.64
C VAL A 11 37.53 -10.20 33.87
N ALA A 12 37.52 -11.51 34.11
CA ALA A 12 36.57 -12.42 33.49
C ALA A 12 35.12 -12.07 33.84
N VAL A 13 34.82 -11.75 35.11
CA VAL A 13 33.48 -11.34 35.55
C VAL A 13 33.04 -10.03 34.90
N ILE A 14 33.93 -9.04 34.81
CA ILE A 14 33.64 -7.75 34.17
C ILE A 14 33.35 -7.94 32.67
N LEU A 15 34.15 -8.75 31.98
CA LEU A 15 33.92 -9.06 30.55
C LEU A 15 32.57 -9.77 30.34
N LEU A 16 32.23 -10.71 31.22
CA LEU A 16 30.99 -11.47 31.12
C LEU A 16 29.76 -10.56 31.37
N ALA A 17 29.86 -9.66 32.36
CA ALA A 17 28.83 -8.65 32.61
C ALA A 17 28.70 -7.68 31.42
N ALA A 18 29.81 -7.23 30.83
CA ALA A 18 29.78 -6.35 29.65
C ALA A 18 29.13 -7.04 28.44
N ILE A 19 29.45 -8.32 28.19
CA ILE A 19 28.82 -9.12 27.14
C ILE A 19 27.31 -9.23 27.37
N LEU A 20 26.88 -9.52 28.60
CA LEU A 20 25.45 -9.61 28.93
C LEU A 20 24.72 -8.28 28.70
N VAL A 21 25.33 -7.15 29.07
CA VAL A 21 24.76 -5.81 28.81
C VAL A 21 24.69 -5.51 27.32
N ILE A 22 25.72 -5.84 26.55
CA ILE A 22 25.73 -5.65 25.09
C ILE A 22 24.64 -6.51 24.42
N VAL A 23 24.49 -7.77 24.82
CA VAL A 23 23.44 -8.67 24.30
C VAL A 23 22.05 -8.14 24.67
N TYR A 24 21.87 -7.64 25.89
CA TYR A 24 20.62 -7.01 26.32
C TYR A 24 20.29 -5.76 25.47
N PHE A 25 21.24 -4.87 25.25
CA PHE A 25 21.01 -3.70 24.40
C PHE A 25 20.77 -4.05 22.94
N ALA A 26 21.50 -5.03 22.39
CA ALA A 26 21.30 -5.49 21.02
C ALA A 26 19.92 -6.14 20.82
N SER A 27 19.43 -6.89 21.82
CA SER A 27 18.08 -7.48 21.78
C SER A 27 16.97 -6.42 21.91
N VAL A 28 17.19 -5.35 22.69
CA VAL A 28 16.26 -4.21 22.75
C VAL A 28 16.22 -3.44 21.41
N LEU A 29 17.36 -3.27 20.75
CA LEU A 29 17.47 -2.59 19.44
C LEU A 29 16.91 -3.40 18.28
N THR A 30 16.78 -4.73 18.44
CA THR A 30 16.24 -5.63 17.41
C THR A 30 14.77 -5.94 17.61
N GLN A 31 14.02 -5.13 18.37
CA GLN A 31 12.56 -5.22 18.43
C GLN A 31 11.93 -4.88 17.07
N THR A 32 11.84 -5.93 16.26
CA THR A 32 10.66 -6.37 15.50
C THR A 32 9.86 -5.24 14.88
N THR A 33 10.23 -4.87 13.66
CA THR A 33 9.22 -4.46 12.69
C THR A 33 8.16 -5.57 12.66
N GLU A 34 6.95 -5.28 13.18
CA GLU A 34 5.83 -6.19 12.98
C GLU A 34 5.76 -6.49 11.49
N ARG A 35 5.70 -7.79 11.17
CA ARG A 35 5.74 -8.26 9.80
C ARG A 35 4.39 -7.99 9.15
N VAL A 36 4.15 -6.72 8.83
CA VAL A 36 3.00 -6.27 8.03
C VAL A 36 3.17 -6.75 6.59
N ASN A 37 2.14 -7.35 6.01
CA ASN A 37 2.15 -7.91 4.65
C ASN A 37 1.03 -7.36 3.76
N ASN A 38 0.06 -6.61 4.30
CA ASN A 38 -1.05 -6.04 3.54
C ASN A 38 -1.47 -4.66 4.10
N PHE A 39 -2.37 -4.00 3.37
CA PHE A 39 -2.86 -2.67 3.73
C PHE A 39 -3.60 -2.67 5.08
N ASP A 40 -4.45 -3.67 5.35
CA ASP A 40 -5.26 -3.72 6.56
C ASP A 40 -4.39 -3.88 7.82
N GLU A 41 -3.38 -4.76 7.77
CA GLU A 41 -2.36 -4.90 8.81
C GLU A 41 -1.57 -3.61 9.00
N CYS A 42 -1.22 -2.92 7.91
CA CYS A 42 -0.49 -1.66 7.96
C CYS A 42 -1.30 -0.57 8.68
N ALA A 43 -2.58 -0.43 8.32
CA ALA A 43 -3.48 0.55 8.90
C ALA A 43 -3.82 0.21 10.36
N ALA A 44 -4.07 -1.07 10.68
CA ALA A 44 -4.32 -1.54 12.04
C ALA A 44 -3.12 -1.34 12.98
N ALA A 45 -1.90 -1.42 12.44
CA ALA A 45 -0.68 -1.10 13.16
C ALA A 45 -0.47 0.41 13.41
N GLY A 46 -1.42 1.27 12.98
CA GLY A 46 -1.39 2.72 13.23
C GLY A 46 -0.41 3.49 12.35
N ASN A 47 0.06 2.89 11.26
CA ASN A 47 0.93 3.55 10.31
C ASN A 47 0.20 4.65 9.51
N PRO A 48 0.92 5.65 8.97
CA PRO A 48 0.31 6.71 8.20
C PRO A 48 -0.37 6.18 6.93
N VAL A 49 -1.68 6.45 6.83
CA VAL A 49 -2.50 6.20 5.64
C VAL A 49 -2.59 7.49 4.81
N MET A 50 -2.26 7.39 3.53
CA MET A 50 -2.30 8.48 2.56
C MET A 50 -3.70 8.56 1.94
N GLU A 51 -4.26 9.77 1.92
CA GLU A 51 -5.57 10.09 1.30
C GLU A 51 -5.48 10.17 -0.24
N THR A 52 -4.86 9.19 -0.87
CA THR A 52 -4.86 9.00 -2.32
C THR A 52 -5.89 7.94 -2.70
N TYR A 53 -6.29 7.87 -3.98
CA TYR A 53 -7.14 6.77 -4.46
C TYR A 53 -6.40 6.00 -5.57
N PRO A 54 -6.10 4.70 -5.39
CA PRO A 54 -6.35 3.88 -4.19
C PRO A 54 -5.58 4.36 -2.96
N VAL A 55 -6.14 4.19 -1.77
CA VAL A 55 -5.48 4.57 -0.51
C VAL A 55 -4.26 3.69 -0.26
N GLN A 56 -3.28 4.25 0.42
CA GLN A 56 -1.99 3.61 0.63
C GLN A 56 -1.54 3.79 2.08
N CYS A 57 -0.86 2.81 2.64
CA CYS A 57 -0.33 2.86 3.99
C CYS A 57 1.19 2.67 3.97
N ARG A 58 1.94 3.52 4.69
CA ARG A 58 3.42 3.52 4.69
C ARG A 58 3.97 2.99 6.00
N ALA A 59 4.65 1.85 5.95
CA ALA A 59 5.26 1.23 7.12
C ALA A 59 6.60 1.89 7.51
N PRO A 60 7.07 1.70 8.77
CA PRO A 60 8.27 2.34 9.29
C PRO A 60 9.56 1.83 8.62
N ASP A 61 9.50 0.63 8.04
CA ASP A 61 10.58 0.02 7.25
C ASP A 61 10.67 0.59 5.82
N GLY A 62 9.78 1.51 5.46
CA GLY A 62 9.74 2.16 4.15
C GLY A 62 8.92 1.41 3.10
N ARG A 63 8.31 0.26 3.42
CA ARG A 63 7.37 -0.41 2.53
C ARG A 63 6.05 0.36 2.46
N THR A 64 5.41 0.35 1.29
CA THR A 64 4.07 0.92 1.09
C THR A 64 3.12 -0.19 0.66
N PHE A 65 1.95 -0.23 1.29
CA PHE A 65 0.89 -1.18 1.01
C PHE A 65 -0.31 -0.43 0.41
N VAL A 66 -0.78 -0.86 -0.75
CA VAL A 66 -1.91 -0.23 -1.46
C VAL A 66 -3.18 -1.03 -1.17
N GLN A 67 -4.30 -0.36 -0.90
CA GLN A 67 -5.59 -1.03 -0.78
C GLN A 67 -5.99 -1.65 -2.12
N GLU A 68 -6.40 -2.91 -2.09
CA GLU A 68 -6.86 -3.60 -3.28
C GLU A 68 -8.27 -3.13 -3.66
N ILE A 69 -8.42 -2.67 -4.90
CA ILE A 69 -9.72 -2.22 -5.44
C ILE A 69 -10.43 -3.43 -6.05
N PRO A 70 -11.63 -3.78 -5.57
CA PRO A 70 -12.44 -4.85 -6.14
C PRO A 70 -12.65 -4.65 -7.65
N PRO A 71 -12.57 -5.70 -8.50
CA PRO A 71 -12.76 -5.57 -9.94
C PRO A 71 -14.03 -4.80 -10.35
N GLU A 72 -15.12 -5.00 -9.61
CA GLU A 72 -16.41 -4.32 -9.75
C GLU A 72 -16.38 -2.83 -9.44
N ASP A 73 -15.32 -2.33 -8.80
CA ASP A 73 -15.13 -0.92 -8.46
C ASP A 73 -14.02 -0.26 -9.28
N ARG A 74 -13.20 -1.03 -10.00
CA ARG A 74 -12.11 -0.49 -10.84
C ARG A 74 -12.61 0.46 -11.92
N TRP A 75 -13.84 0.29 -12.40
CA TRP A 75 -14.43 1.19 -13.40
C TRP A 75 -14.58 2.63 -12.88
N LYS A 76 -14.69 2.84 -11.56
CA LYS A 76 -14.71 4.17 -10.91
C LYS A 76 -13.40 4.93 -11.05
N LEU A 77 -12.28 4.23 -11.28
CA LEU A 77 -10.96 4.85 -11.51
C LEU A 77 -10.85 5.52 -12.89
N VAL A 78 -11.62 5.03 -13.86
CA VAL A 78 -11.54 5.48 -15.27
C VAL A 78 -12.78 6.30 -15.67
N HIS A 79 -13.91 6.11 -14.99
CA HIS A 79 -15.18 6.78 -15.29
C HIS A 79 -15.69 7.49 -14.03
N PRO A 80 -15.27 8.74 -13.75
CA PRO A 80 -15.93 9.53 -12.72
C PRO A 80 -17.37 9.80 -13.17
N ALA A 81 -18.30 9.05 -12.59
CA ALA A 81 -19.71 8.95 -13.02
C ALA A 81 -20.54 10.22 -12.80
N GLU A 82 -19.96 11.32 -12.34
CA GLU A 82 -20.75 12.50 -11.96
C GLU A 82 -21.21 13.33 -13.18
N ASN A 83 -20.67 13.10 -14.38
CA ASN A 83 -21.08 13.83 -15.59
C ASN A 83 -21.37 12.97 -16.85
N CYS A 84 -21.31 11.61 -16.83
CA CYS A 84 -21.64 10.78 -18.02
C CYS A 84 -23.05 10.25 -17.90
N ARG A 85 -23.96 10.77 -18.73
CA ARG A 85 -25.27 10.15 -18.94
C ARG A 85 -25.19 9.29 -20.19
N ASN A 86 -25.31 7.98 -19.98
CA ASN A 86 -25.45 7.00 -21.04
C ASN A 86 -26.87 7.13 -21.63
N LEU A 87 -26.98 7.47 -22.91
CA LEU A 87 -28.24 7.51 -23.67
C LEU A 87 -28.39 6.32 -24.63
N CYS A 88 -27.61 5.25 -24.45
CA CYS A 88 -27.64 4.04 -25.28
C CYS A 88 -29.06 3.68 -25.75
N GLY A 89 -29.26 3.76 -27.07
CA GLY A 89 -30.53 3.65 -27.77
C GLY A 89 -31.19 4.98 -28.14
N ASP A 90 -30.45 6.10 -28.17
CA ASP A 90 -30.99 7.40 -28.61
C ASP A 90 -30.88 7.62 -30.13
N GLY A 91 -30.26 6.68 -30.84
CA GLY A 91 -30.14 6.67 -32.29
C GLY A 91 -28.93 7.44 -32.82
N VAL A 92 -27.98 7.88 -31.99
CA VAL A 92 -26.79 8.63 -32.41
C VAL A 92 -25.50 8.01 -31.86
N CYS A 93 -24.62 7.51 -32.74
CA CYS A 93 -23.29 7.01 -32.33
C CYS A 93 -22.35 8.14 -31.88
N GLN A 94 -21.96 8.14 -30.60
CA GLN A 94 -21.10 9.17 -29.99
C GLN A 94 -19.63 8.70 -29.81
N GLU A 95 -18.97 8.31 -30.91
CA GLU A 95 -17.61 7.75 -30.91
C GLU A 95 -16.48 8.80 -30.74
N ILE A 96 -16.68 10.02 -31.24
CA ILE A 96 -15.74 11.15 -31.10
C ILE A 96 -16.49 12.31 -30.45
N VAL A 97 -16.34 12.46 -29.13
CA VAL A 97 -16.90 13.63 -28.44
C VAL A 97 -15.80 14.67 -28.26
N CYS A 98 -16.08 15.92 -28.65
CA CYS A 98 -15.30 17.05 -28.16
C CYS A 98 -15.29 16.96 -26.63
N MET A 99 -14.12 17.12 -26.00
CA MET A 99 -13.99 17.26 -24.54
C MET A 99 -14.66 18.56 -24.08
N ALA A 100 -15.98 18.61 -24.15
CA ALA A 100 -16.82 19.63 -23.60
C ALA A 100 -17.61 19.05 -22.42
N ILE A 101 -18.10 19.95 -21.57
CA ILE A 101 -18.82 19.61 -20.34
C ILE A 101 -20.11 18.87 -20.73
N GLY A 102 -20.20 17.58 -20.41
CA GLY A 102 -21.43 16.78 -20.55
C GLY A 102 -21.31 15.42 -21.25
N CYS A 103 -20.16 15.04 -21.82
CA CYS A 103 -19.99 13.73 -22.47
C CYS A 103 -18.65 13.03 -22.12
N PRO A 104 -18.58 12.29 -21.01
CA PRO A 104 -17.37 11.61 -20.52
C PRO A 104 -17.02 10.23 -21.07
N CYS A 105 -17.79 9.63 -21.98
CA CYS A 105 -17.52 8.26 -22.42
C CYS A 105 -17.89 8.04 -23.90
N ALA A 106 -16.99 7.39 -24.66
CA ALA A 106 -17.18 7.13 -26.08
C ALA A 106 -18.08 5.90 -26.30
N GLU A 107 -19.07 6.04 -27.18
CA GLU A 107 -19.82 4.90 -27.67
C GLU A 107 -19.01 4.20 -28.76
N THR A 108 -18.69 2.94 -28.52
CA THR A 108 -17.98 2.09 -29.47
C THR A 108 -18.93 0.99 -29.92
N VAL A 109 -18.64 0.36 -31.05
CA VAL A 109 -19.36 -0.84 -31.52
C VAL A 109 -19.46 -1.91 -30.41
N SER A 110 -18.44 -2.02 -29.55
CA SER A 110 -18.43 -2.97 -28.42
C SER A 110 -19.26 -2.53 -27.21
N SER A 111 -19.39 -1.22 -26.97
CA SER A 111 -20.10 -0.68 -25.81
C SER A 111 -21.53 -0.23 -26.11
N CYS A 112 -21.87 0.06 -27.38
CA CYS A 112 -23.20 0.46 -27.85
C CYS A 112 -23.44 0.01 -29.31
N PRO A 113 -23.63 -1.30 -29.58
CA PRO A 113 -23.88 -1.82 -30.92
C PRO A 113 -25.24 -1.38 -31.52
N GLN A 114 -26.15 -0.88 -30.70
CA GLN A 114 -27.47 -0.39 -31.11
C GLN A 114 -27.34 0.88 -31.94
N ASP A 115 -26.53 1.85 -31.49
CA ASP A 115 -26.37 3.14 -32.15
C ASP A 115 -25.10 3.23 -33.01
N CYS A 116 -24.06 2.44 -32.71
CA CYS A 116 -22.80 2.38 -33.47
C CYS A 116 -22.68 1.08 -34.31
N PRO A 117 -23.36 1.00 -35.47
CA PRO A 117 -23.27 -0.17 -36.34
C PRO A 117 -21.89 -0.31 -36.98
N ARG A 118 -21.44 -1.56 -37.20
CA ARG A 118 -20.27 -1.85 -38.04
C ARG A 118 -20.64 -1.58 -39.50
N ASN A 119 -20.17 -0.46 -40.04
CA ASN A 119 -20.22 -0.19 -41.47
C ASN A 119 -19.18 -1.05 -42.22
#